data_AF-A0A7D8Z7F6-F1
#
_entry.id   AF-A0A7D8Z7F6-F1
#
_cell.length_a   1.000
_cell.length_b   1.000
_cell.length_c   1.000
_cell.angle_alpha   90.00
_cell.angle_beta   90.00
_cell.angle_gamma   90.00
#
_symmetry.space_group_name_H-M   'P 1'
#
loop_
_entity.id
_entity.type
_entity.pdbx_description
1 polymer ?
#
loop_
_entity_poly.entity_id
_entity_poly.type
_entity_poly.pdbx_seq_one_letter_code
_entity_poly.pdbx_strand_id
1 'polypeptide(L)'
;MPSLTRGWDGARNSAPNSEQLRNFRARFPFFQKAYRLLMLAILDSAFKAQLTKEGKGIRKTKEKEIGEWMRRRAPPHLKDKIVPDFPFQAKRYVFEDGYFAAINAPQNRAIYGRVTALTENGVEVDDGSHVDADVVVLSTGYDADHIDMQVSGSTDSTKNYGGKGDQVWYHGVALPGIPNYFTLCGNNFLVNHSSVTIVLELQAAYVTKLITAMRDNAIPVLEVKQEAAEKYDRVIADKLEKTTWPLVNNYWRKGGSGRIFTHYPGPVINQWWDNAWVVWADYKGGEKLARRQRIRTIAYTVALLVGAAYGGKWAIDSGLVHRLGVGVHDLVNAVVHAATAAKDVALEAVHKITG
;
A
#
# COMPACT_ATOMS: atom_id res chain seq x y z
N MET A 1 -11.58 -24.25 4.64
CA MET A 1 -12.77 -23.39 4.75
C MET A 1 -13.76 -23.86 3.69
N PRO A 2 -15.08 -23.90 3.94
CA PRO A 2 -16.05 -24.23 2.89
C PRO A 2 -15.96 -23.17 1.79
N SER A 3 -15.87 -23.55 0.51
CA SER A 3 -15.62 -22.59 -0.59
C SER A 3 -16.65 -22.69 -1.70
N LEU A 4 -17.09 -21.51 -2.15
CA LEU A 4 -17.25 -21.10 -3.54
C LEU A 4 -17.10 -19.57 -3.47
N THR A 5 -15.89 -19.07 -3.77
CA THR A 5 -15.31 -17.72 -3.55
C THR A 5 -15.29 -17.14 -2.13
N ARG A 6 -16.38 -17.17 -1.34
CA ARG A 6 -16.55 -16.45 -0.04
C ARG A 6 -16.04 -14.99 -0.07
N GLY A 7 -15.80 -14.40 -1.24
CA GLY A 7 -15.30 -13.05 -1.42
C GLY A 7 -16.46 -12.09 -1.67
N TRP A 8 -16.22 -10.81 -1.48
CA TRP A 8 -17.15 -9.82 -2.03
C TRP A 8 -16.93 -9.78 -3.55
N ASP A 9 -17.95 -10.16 -4.31
CA ASP A 9 -17.95 -10.22 -5.77
C ASP A 9 -18.88 -9.15 -6.33
N GLY A 10 -18.45 -8.44 -7.38
CA GLY A 10 -19.38 -7.59 -8.13
C GLY A 10 -18.94 -7.30 -9.54
N ALA A 11 -19.85 -6.71 -10.31
CA ALA A 11 -19.74 -6.62 -11.75
C ALA A 11 -18.40 -6.04 -12.24
N ARG A 12 -17.79 -6.72 -13.20
CA ARG A 12 -16.65 -6.21 -13.95
C ARG A 12 -17.10 -5.09 -14.90
N ASN A 13 -16.87 -3.84 -14.51
CA ASN A 13 -17.10 -2.68 -15.37
C ASN A 13 -15.85 -2.27 -16.16
N SER A 14 -15.24 -3.22 -16.87
CA SER A 14 -14.09 -2.93 -17.75
C SER A 14 -14.41 -3.33 -19.19
N ALA A 15 -14.88 -2.36 -19.99
CA ALA A 15 -14.88 -2.50 -21.43
C ALA A 15 -13.48 -2.15 -21.98
N PRO A 16 -13.00 -2.84 -23.05
CA PRO A 16 -11.79 -2.40 -23.75
C PRO A 16 -11.93 -0.93 -24.17
N ASN A 17 -10.85 -0.16 -24.07
CA ASN A 17 -10.84 1.19 -24.62
C ASN A 17 -11.10 1.12 -26.13
N SER A 18 -12.01 1.96 -26.62
CA SER A 18 -12.25 2.08 -28.06
C SER A 18 -10.98 2.54 -28.80
N GLU A 19 -10.87 2.19 -30.06
CA GLU A 19 -9.71 2.57 -30.88
C GLU A 19 -9.56 4.10 -30.97
N GLN A 20 -10.68 4.81 -31.09
CA GLN A 20 -10.72 6.28 -31.08
C GLN A 20 -10.13 6.85 -29.79
N LEU A 21 -10.48 6.28 -28.64
CA LEU A 21 -9.96 6.70 -27.34
C LEU A 21 -8.47 6.40 -27.21
N ARG A 22 -8.00 5.24 -27.71
CA ARG A 22 -6.57 4.90 -27.75
C ARG A 22 -5.78 5.89 -28.61
N ASN A 23 -6.26 6.19 -29.81
CA ASN A 23 -5.61 7.11 -30.75
C ASN A 23 -5.58 8.55 -30.19
N PHE A 24 -6.67 9.00 -29.57
CA PHE A 24 -6.73 10.30 -28.89
C PHE A 24 -5.68 10.40 -27.77
N ARG A 25 -5.62 9.40 -26.89
CA ARG A 25 -4.65 9.36 -25.78
C ARG A 25 -3.20 9.26 -26.25
N ALA A 26 -2.95 8.56 -27.36
CA ALA A 26 -1.63 8.51 -27.98
C ALA A 26 -1.20 9.87 -28.55
N ARG A 27 -2.14 10.60 -29.18
CA ARG A 27 -1.89 11.94 -29.72
C ARG A 27 -1.70 13.00 -28.63
N PHE A 28 -2.40 12.87 -27.51
CA PHE A 28 -2.33 13.84 -26.41
C PHE A 28 -1.91 13.17 -25.09
N PRO A 29 -0.59 12.96 -24.86
CA PRO A 29 -0.10 12.20 -23.71
C PRO A 29 -0.42 12.83 -22.35
N PHE A 30 -0.66 14.14 -22.29
CA PHE A 30 -1.11 14.80 -21.07
C PHE A 30 -2.47 14.30 -20.59
N PHE A 31 -3.44 14.04 -21.49
CA PHE A 31 -4.74 13.48 -21.10
C PHE A 31 -4.59 12.09 -20.50
N GLN A 32 -3.67 11.28 -21.03
CA GLN A 32 -3.37 9.97 -20.46
C GLN A 32 -2.81 10.10 -19.03
N LYS A 33 -1.92 11.07 -18.78
CA LYS A 33 -1.39 11.33 -17.44
C LYS A 33 -2.48 11.83 -16.47
N ALA A 34 -3.29 12.79 -16.90
CA ALA A 34 -4.40 13.32 -16.10
C ALA A 34 -5.43 12.23 -15.76
N TYR A 35 -5.77 11.38 -16.73
CA TYR A 35 -6.66 10.24 -16.53
C TYR A 35 -6.07 9.22 -15.53
N ARG A 36 -4.78 8.88 -15.64
CA ARG A 36 -4.11 7.99 -14.68
C ARG A 36 -4.10 8.59 -13.27
N LEU A 37 -3.89 9.89 -13.14
CA LEU A 37 -3.95 10.58 -11.85
C LEU A 37 -5.37 10.56 -11.26
N LEU A 38 -6.39 10.78 -12.10
CA LEU A 38 -7.78 10.67 -11.69
C LEU A 38 -8.13 9.24 -11.23
N MET A 39 -7.72 8.22 -11.97
CA MET A 39 -7.93 6.82 -11.58
C MET A 39 -7.22 6.49 -10.27
N LEU A 40 -5.97 6.96 -10.10
CA LEU A 40 -5.25 6.82 -8.84
C LEU A 40 -6.03 7.46 -7.69
N ALA A 41 -6.52 8.69 -7.85
CA ALA A 41 -7.29 9.39 -6.82
C ALA A 41 -8.59 8.66 -6.46
N ILE A 42 -9.32 8.14 -7.46
CA ILE A 42 -10.54 7.35 -7.24
C ILE A 42 -10.22 6.07 -6.47
N LEU A 43 -9.20 5.31 -6.92
CA LEU A 43 -8.81 4.06 -6.28
C LEU A 43 -8.29 4.30 -4.86
N ASP A 44 -7.42 5.29 -4.64
CA ASP A 44 -6.90 5.65 -3.31
C ASP A 44 -8.00 6.10 -2.36
N SER A 45 -9.06 6.75 -2.85
CA SER A 45 -10.21 7.11 -2.02
C SER A 45 -10.91 5.88 -1.43
N ALA A 46 -10.85 4.72 -2.11
CA ALA A 46 -11.44 3.48 -1.64
C ALA A 46 -10.74 2.92 -0.39
N PHE A 47 -9.49 3.33 -0.12
CA PHE A 47 -8.78 2.97 1.12
C PHE A 47 -9.55 3.41 2.38
N LYS A 48 -10.39 4.45 2.32
CA LYS A 48 -11.23 4.84 3.46
C LYS A 48 -12.13 3.70 3.95
N ALA A 49 -12.63 2.85 3.05
CA ALA A 49 -13.44 1.69 3.41
C ALA A 49 -12.64 0.64 4.21
N GLN A 50 -11.31 0.64 4.10
CA GLN A 50 -10.41 -0.27 4.81
C GLN A 50 -10.29 0.03 6.31
N LEU A 51 -10.51 1.29 6.72
CA LEU A 51 -10.35 1.73 8.10
C LEU A 51 -11.54 1.35 8.97
N THR A 52 -11.32 0.68 10.10
CA THR A 52 -12.41 0.11 10.93
C THR A 52 -13.43 1.15 11.39
N LYS A 53 -12.97 2.33 11.82
CA LYS A 53 -13.84 3.39 12.35
C LYS A 53 -14.40 4.26 11.22
N GLU A 54 -13.54 4.90 10.44
CA GLU A 54 -13.89 5.88 9.41
C GLU A 54 -14.65 5.24 8.24
N GLY A 55 -14.32 3.99 7.91
CA GLY A 55 -14.93 3.26 6.80
C GLY A 55 -16.23 2.55 7.14
N LYS A 56 -16.68 2.53 8.42
CA LYS A 56 -17.81 1.69 8.86
C LYS A 56 -19.10 1.95 8.11
N GLY A 57 -19.45 3.23 7.88
CA GLY A 57 -20.65 3.60 7.14
C GLY A 57 -20.58 3.19 5.66
N ILE A 58 -19.44 3.48 5.02
CA ILE A 58 -19.18 3.10 3.61
C ILE A 58 -19.29 1.59 3.43
N ARG A 59 -18.68 0.82 4.33
CA ARG A 59 -18.73 -0.65 4.31
C ARG A 59 -20.15 -1.17 4.46
N LYS A 60 -20.90 -0.73 5.48
CA LYS A 60 -22.28 -1.20 5.68
C LYS A 60 -23.17 -0.98 4.45
N THR A 61 -23.05 0.17 3.81
CA THR A 61 -23.79 0.46 2.57
C THR A 61 -23.37 -0.49 1.45
N LYS A 62 -22.06 -0.68 1.23
CA LYS A 62 -21.55 -1.58 0.19
C LYS A 62 -21.88 -3.05 0.45
N GLU A 63 -21.78 -3.51 1.69
CA GLU A 63 -22.13 -4.87 2.10
C GLU A 63 -23.59 -5.18 1.81
N LYS A 64 -24.49 -4.22 2.06
CA LYS A 64 -25.91 -4.35 1.72
C LYS A 64 -26.12 -4.38 0.20
N GLU A 65 -25.62 -3.39 -0.52
CA GLU A 65 -25.78 -3.26 -1.97
C GLU A 65 -25.26 -4.48 -2.73
N ILE A 66 -24.01 -4.86 -2.45
CA ILE A 66 -23.32 -5.97 -3.11
C ILE A 66 -23.90 -7.30 -2.63
N GLY A 67 -24.22 -7.43 -1.34
CA GLY A 67 -24.82 -8.66 -0.80
C GLY A 67 -26.17 -8.97 -1.45
N GLU A 68 -27.05 -7.97 -1.58
CA GLU A 68 -28.32 -8.13 -2.31
C GLU A 68 -28.09 -8.44 -3.79
N TRP A 69 -27.09 -7.82 -4.43
CA TRP A 69 -26.72 -8.09 -5.82
C TRP A 69 -26.26 -9.55 -6.01
N MET A 70 -25.43 -10.08 -5.12
CA MET A 70 -24.95 -11.46 -5.12
C MET A 70 -26.11 -12.45 -4.86
N ARG A 71 -26.95 -12.21 -3.85
CA ARG A 71 -28.10 -13.09 -3.53
C ARG A 71 -29.08 -13.21 -4.70
N ARG A 72 -29.33 -12.12 -5.42
CA ARG A 72 -30.24 -12.14 -6.58
C ARG A 72 -29.71 -12.99 -7.74
N ARG A 73 -28.39 -13.20 -7.82
CA ARG A 73 -27.72 -13.94 -8.90
C ARG A 73 -27.33 -15.36 -8.52
N ALA A 74 -27.34 -15.70 -7.24
CA ALA A 74 -26.99 -17.04 -6.80
C ALA A 74 -28.12 -18.06 -7.08
N PRO A 75 -27.77 -19.33 -7.34
CA PRO A 75 -28.71 -20.44 -7.35
C PRO A 75 -29.52 -20.49 -6.05
N PRO A 76 -30.80 -20.94 -6.08
CA PRO A 76 -31.67 -20.94 -4.90
C PRO A 76 -31.05 -21.57 -3.64
N HIS A 77 -30.34 -22.70 -3.78
CA HIS A 77 -29.71 -23.43 -2.66
C HIS A 77 -28.44 -22.77 -2.09
N LEU A 78 -27.91 -21.74 -2.75
CA LEU A 78 -26.69 -21.02 -2.33
C LEU A 78 -26.96 -19.60 -1.84
N LYS A 79 -28.19 -19.09 -1.90
CA LYS A 79 -28.52 -17.69 -1.56
C LYS A 79 -28.07 -17.28 -0.15
N ASP A 80 -28.20 -18.18 0.82
CA ASP A 80 -27.80 -17.92 2.20
C ASP A 80 -26.30 -18.12 2.45
N LYS A 81 -25.58 -18.70 1.49
CA LYS A 81 -24.17 -19.09 1.62
C LYS A 81 -23.22 -18.21 0.80
N ILE A 82 -23.74 -17.53 -0.22
CA ILE A 82 -22.93 -16.78 -1.20
C ILE A 82 -22.42 -15.44 -0.66
N VAL A 83 -23.15 -14.81 0.26
CA VAL A 83 -22.78 -13.51 0.81
C VAL A 83 -21.76 -13.72 1.94
N PRO A 84 -20.59 -13.04 1.89
CA PRO A 84 -19.59 -13.15 2.94
C PRO A 84 -20.10 -12.73 4.33
N ASP A 85 -19.60 -13.41 5.35
CA ASP A 85 -19.86 -13.17 6.78
C ASP A 85 -18.84 -12.20 7.43
N PHE A 86 -18.03 -11.54 6.61
CA PHE A 86 -16.98 -10.65 7.06
C PHE A 86 -17.03 -9.27 6.40
N PRO A 87 -16.40 -8.24 7.00
CA PRO A 87 -16.49 -6.87 6.51
C PRO A 87 -15.99 -6.69 5.08
N PHE A 88 -16.64 -5.81 4.32
CA PHE A 88 -16.16 -5.41 2.99
C PHE A 88 -14.71 -4.92 3.05
N GLN A 89 -13.90 -5.29 2.05
CA GLN A 89 -12.43 -5.09 1.98
C GLN A 89 -11.57 -5.88 3.00
N ALA A 90 -12.16 -6.66 3.92
CA ALA A 90 -11.37 -7.53 4.82
C ALA A 90 -10.67 -8.68 4.08
N LYS A 91 -11.10 -8.95 2.84
CA LYS A 91 -10.39 -9.75 1.82
C LYS A 91 -10.41 -8.97 0.51
N ARG A 92 -9.55 -9.36 -0.45
CA ARG A 92 -9.52 -8.73 -1.79
C ARG A 92 -10.87 -8.85 -2.48
N TYR A 93 -11.40 -7.71 -2.90
CA TYR A 93 -12.62 -7.63 -3.71
C TYR A 93 -12.37 -8.25 -5.09
N VAL A 94 -13.31 -9.05 -5.57
CA VAL A 94 -13.20 -9.76 -6.84
C VAL A 94 -14.20 -9.16 -7.82
N PHE A 95 -13.73 -8.94 -9.05
CA PHE A 95 -14.59 -8.52 -10.14
C PHE A 95 -15.15 -9.77 -10.82
N GLU A 96 -16.47 -9.90 -10.79
CA GLU A 96 -17.18 -11.02 -11.37
C GLU A 96 -17.24 -10.89 -12.89
N ASP A 97 -16.94 -12.01 -13.55
CA ASP A 97 -16.93 -12.14 -15.01
C ASP A 97 -17.48 -13.51 -15.41
N GLY A 98 -18.80 -13.68 -15.35
CA GLY A 98 -19.49 -14.91 -15.75
C GLY A 98 -19.55 -16.01 -14.68
N TYR A 99 -19.05 -15.78 -13.47
CA TYR A 99 -19.09 -16.75 -12.38
C TYR A 99 -20.52 -17.11 -11.99
N PHE A 100 -21.42 -16.12 -11.85
CA PHE A 100 -22.81 -16.40 -11.51
C PHE A 100 -23.54 -17.15 -12.63
N ALA A 101 -23.22 -16.84 -13.89
CA ALA A 101 -23.75 -17.58 -15.02
C ALA A 101 -23.29 -19.05 -15.00
N ALA A 102 -22.01 -19.29 -14.71
CA ALA A 102 -21.46 -20.63 -14.63
C ALA A 102 -22.11 -21.47 -13.51
N ILE A 103 -22.28 -20.94 -12.30
CA ILE A 103 -22.88 -21.72 -11.20
C ILE A 103 -24.39 -21.94 -11.32
N ASN A 104 -25.08 -21.21 -12.22
CA ASN A 104 -26.49 -21.43 -12.54
C ASN A 104 -26.70 -22.29 -13.80
N ALA A 105 -25.63 -22.63 -14.54
CA ALA A 105 -25.76 -23.39 -15.77
C ALA A 105 -26.28 -24.81 -15.48
N PRO A 106 -27.22 -25.36 -16.27
CA PRO A 106 -27.88 -26.63 -15.97
C PRO A 106 -26.92 -27.83 -15.96
N GLN A 107 -25.82 -27.74 -16.71
CA GLN A 107 -24.78 -28.77 -16.75
C GLN A 107 -23.79 -28.70 -15.57
N ASN A 108 -23.88 -27.67 -14.72
CA ASN A 108 -22.95 -27.45 -13.62
C ASN A 108 -23.63 -27.72 -12.28
N ARG A 109 -22.93 -28.44 -11.39
CA ARG A 109 -23.36 -28.65 -10.00
C ARG A 109 -22.48 -27.82 -9.07
N ALA A 110 -23.00 -26.70 -8.60
CA ALA A 110 -22.32 -25.87 -7.61
C ALA A 110 -22.50 -26.44 -6.20
N ILE A 111 -21.41 -26.96 -5.62
CA ILE A 111 -21.37 -27.58 -4.29
C ILE A 111 -20.69 -26.62 -3.32
N TYR A 112 -21.38 -26.30 -2.21
CA TYR A 112 -20.80 -25.55 -1.11
C TYR A 112 -20.41 -26.51 0.01
N GLY A 113 -19.11 -26.63 0.25
CA GLY A 113 -18.56 -27.53 1.27
C GLY A 113 -17.04 -27.50 1.27
N ARG A 114 -16.44 -28.39 2.05
CA ARG A 114 -15.00 -28.65 2.04
C ARG A 114 -14.74 -29.97 1.33
N VAL A 115 -13.75 -29.98 0.44
CA VAL A 115 -13.16 -31.24 -0.03
C VAL A 115 -12.36 -31.85 1.12
N THR A 116 -12.63 -33.11 1.46
CA THR A 116 -11.99 -33.85 2.56
C THR A 116 -10.88 -34.76 2.05
N ALA A 117 -11.07 -35.38 0.88
CA ALA A 117 -10.09 -36.26 0.27
C ALA A 117 -10.19 -36.25 -1.27
N LEU A 118 -9.05 -36.56 -1.91
CA LEU A 118 -9.01 -37.04 -3.28
C LEU A 118 -9.10 -38.57 -3.23
N THR A 119 -9.92 -39.14 -4.09
CA THR A 119 -10.07 -40.58 -4.26
C THR A 119 -9.59 -40.99 -5.65
N GLU A 120 -9.46 -42.29 -5.90
CA GLU A 120 -9.05 -42.81 -7.21
C GLU A 120 -9.95 -42.31 -8.35
N ASN A 121 -11.25 -42.12 -8.08
CA ASN A 121 -12.26 -41.81 -9.09
C ASN A 121 -12.92 -40.42 -8.92
N GLY A 122 -12.44 -39.57 -8.00
CA GLY A 122 -13.11 -38.30 -7.72
C GLY A 122 -12.74 -37.61 -6.41
N VAL A 123 -13.69 -36.86 -5.85
CA VAL A 123 -13.51 -36.08 -4.60
C VAL A 123 -14.57 -36.40 -3.56
N GLU A 124 -14.16 -36.47 -2.29
CA GLU A 124 -15.07 -36.52 -1.14
C GLU A 124 -15.32 -35.13 -0.57
N VAL A 125 -16.56 -34.90 -0.16
CA VAL A 125 -17.03 -33.64 0.44
C VAL A 125 -17.40 -33.85 1.91
N ASP A 126 -17.32 -32.80 2.71
CA ASP A 126 -17.59 -32.82 4.15
C ASP A 126 -19.03 -33.16 4.56
N ASP A 127 -19.97 -33.21 3.61
CA ASP A 127 -21.33 -33.73 3.82
C ASP A 127 -21.43 -35.24 3.58
N GLY A 128 -20.31 -35.92 3.32
CA GLY A 128 -20.23 -37.34 3.01
C GLY A 128 -20.55 -37.69 1.56
N SER A 129 -20.86 -36.70 0.71
CA SER A 129 -21.07 -36.95 -0.72
C SER A 129 -19.75 -37.17 -1.46
N HIS A 130 -19.82 -37.99 -2.50
CA HIS A 130 -18.72 -38.22 -3.43
C HIS A 130 -19.09 -37.64 -4.81
N VAL A 131 -18.11 -37.06 -5.49
CA VAL A 131 -18.26 -36.52 -6.84
C VAL A 131 -17.23 -37.19 -7.73
N ASP A 132 -17.71 -38.04 -8.63
CA ASP A 132 -16.89 -38.65 -9.67
C ASP A 132 -16.28 -37.56 -10.56
N ALA A 133 -14.99 -37.68 -10.86
CA ALA A 133 -14.28 -36.73 -11.69
C ALA A 133 -13.11 -37.39 -12.43
N ASP A 134 -13.08 -37.20 -13.76
CA ASP A 134 -11.93 -37.57 -14.59
C ASP A 134 -10.75 -36.60 -14.41
N VAL A 135 -11.06 -35.34 -14.07
CA VAL A 135 -10.09 -34.26 -13.93
C VAL A 135 -10.43 -33.40 -12.71
N VAL A 136 -9.43 -33.16 -11.86
CA VAL A 136 -9.53 -32.25 -10.72
C VAL A 136 -8.62 -31.04 -10.93
N VAL A 137 -9.20 -29.84 -10.87
CA VAL A 137 -8.48 -28.57 -11.00
C VAL A 137 -8.33 -27.90 -9.63
N LEU A 138 -7.10 -27.72 -9.17
CA LEU A 138 -6.80 -27.12 -7.87
C LEU A 138 -6.69 -25.59 -7.94
N SER A 139 -7.77 -24.90 -7.56
CA SER A 139 -7.83 -23.44 -7.44
C SER A 139 -7.64 -22.97 -5.98
N THR A 140 -6.61 -23.48 -5.29
CA THR A 140 -6.45 -23.40 -3.83
C THR A 140 -5.70 -22.16 -3.31
N GLY A 141 -5.37 -21.21 -4.18
CA GLY A 141 -4.64 -19.99 -3.81
C GLY A 141 -3.13 -20.17 -3.69
N TYR A 142 -2.48 -19.30 -2.90
CA TYR A 142 -1.02 -19.20 -2.79
C TYR A 142 -0.56 -19.07 -1.33
N ASP A 143 0.70 -19.43 -1.07
CA ASP A 143 1.38 -19.11 0.18
C ASP A 143 2.07 -17.74 0.07
N ALA A 144 1.67 -16.77 0.89
CA ALA A 144 2.24 -15.43 0.90
C ALA A 144 3.44 -15.28 1.86
N ASP A 145 3.67 -16.28 2.71
CA ASP A 145 4.72 -16.27 3.73
C ASP A 145 6.02 -16.88 3.20
N HIS A 146 5.90 -17.92 2.40
CA HIS A 146 7.04 -18.74 1.97
C HIS A 146 8.05 -17.95 1.10
N ILE A 147 9.32 -18.02 1.47
CA ILE A 147 10.46 -17.59 0.66
C ILE A 147 11.35 -18.82 0.43
N ASP A 148 11.48 -19.24 -0.82
CA ASP A 148 12.38 -20.32 -1.22
C ASP A 148 13.77 -19.76 -1.58
N MET A 149 14.37 -19.03 -0.64
CA MET A 149 15.69 -18.42 -0.83
C MET A 149 16.44 -18.34 0.49
N GLN A 150 17.63 -18.90 0.52
CA GLN A 150 18.57 -18.71 1.62
C GLN A 150 19.38 -17.45 1.38
N VAL A 151 19.15 -16.43 2.22
CA VAL A 151 19.94 -15.20 2.21
C VAL A 151 20.80 -15.19 3.47
N SER A 152 22.08 -14.86 3.32
CA SER A 152 23.01 -14.74 4.45
C SER A 152 23.46 -13.29 4.61
N GLY A 153 23.46 -12.81 5.85
CA GLY A 153 23.79 -11.43 6.21
C GLY A 153 25.22 -11.25 6.72
N SER A 154 25.49 -10.11 7.35
CA SER A 154 26.80 -9.74 7.90
C SER A 154 27.17 -10.42 9.23
N THR A 155 26.24 -11.16 9.83
CA THR A 155 26.46 -12.00 11.01
C THR A 155 26.30 -13.47 10.62
N ASP A 156 27.10 -14.38 11.20
CA ASP A 156 27.05 -15.86 11.02
C ASP A 156 25.69 -16.51 11.31
N SER A 157 24.68 -15.72 11.67
CA SER A 157 23.30 -16.12 11.49
C SER A 157 22.98 -16.21 10.00
N THR A 158 23.23 -17.36 9.38
CA THR A 158 22.32 -17.90 8.36
C THR A 158 20.92 -17.85 8.95
N LYS A 159 20.20 -16.74 8.78
CA LYS A 159 18.76 -16.75 8.98
C LYS A 159 18.25 -17.57 7.81
N ASN A 160 17.86 -18.82 8.04
CA ASN A 160 16.93 -19.44 7.12
C ASN A 160 15.70 -18.54 7.11
N TYR A 161 15.52 -17.78 6.03
CA TYR A 161 14.37 -16.91 5.80
C TYR A 161 13.15 -17.81 5.51
N GLY A 162 12.80 -18.70 6.44
CA GLY A 162 11.76 -19.74 6.26
C GLY A 162 10.33 -19.20 6.13
N GLY A 163 10.15 -17.89 6.32
CA GLY A 163 8.90 -17.18 6.12
C GLY A 163 9.04 -15.68 6.35
N LYS A 164 8.17 -14.88 5.73
CA LYS A 164 8.08 -13.41 5.84
C LYS A 164 7.43 -12.91 7.14
N GLY A 165 6.59 -13.70 7.80
CA GLY A 165 5.60 -13.23 8.78
C GLY A 165 6.10 -12.22 9.83
N ASP A 166 7.13 -12.59 10.58
CA ASP A 166 7.68 -11.74 11.65
C ASP A 166 8.92 -10.96 11.22
N GLN A 167 9.27 -10.98 9.94
CA GLN A 167 10.41 -10.23 9.45
C GLN A 167 10.12 -8.72 9.47
N VAL A 168 11.10 -7.98 9.97
CA VAL A 168 11.10 -6.53 10.02
C VAL A 168 11.73 -6.01 8.74
N TRP A 169 10.94 -5.29 7.94
CA TRP A 169 11.37 -4.72 6.68
C TRP A 169 11.25 -3.21 6.71
N TYR A 170 12.21 -2.53 6.11
CA TYR A 170 12.16 -1.10 5.91
C TYR A 170 11.64 -0.78 4.50
N HIS A 171 10.50 -0.08 4.43
CA HIS A 171 9.79 0.27 3.17
C HIS A 171 9.45 -0.92 2.25
N GLY A 172 9.48 -2.15 2.79
CA GLY A 172 9.35 -3.38 1.99
C GLY A 172 10.45 -3.59 0.96
N VAL A 173 11.59 -2.93 1.16
CA VAL A 173 12.72 -2.94 0.23
C VAL A 173 13.99 -3.49 0.87
N ALA A 174 14.31 -3.06 2.09
CA ALA A 174 15.57 -3.39 2.76
C ALA A 174 15.35 -4.22 4.02
N LEU A 175 16.27 -5.14 4.26
CA LEU A 175 16.33 -5.99 5.46
C LEU A 175 17.52 -5.58 6.33
N PRO A 176 17.31 -5.30 7.63
CA PRO A 176 18.44 -5.02 8.52
C PRO A 176 19.30 -6.29 8.71
N GLY A 177 20.63 -6.10 8.80
CA GLY A 177 21.60 -7.20 8.91
C GLY A 177 22.01 -7.84 7.57
N ILE A 178 21.46 -7.39 6.44
CA ILE A 178 21.89 -7.83 5.10
C ILE A 178 22.38 -6.61 4.30
N PRO A 179 23.69 -6.32 4.31
CA PRO A 179 24.23 -5.18 3.57
C PRO A 179 24.02 -5.37 2.06
N ASN A 180 23.78 -4.26 1.34
CA ASN A 180 23.61 -4.20 -0.11
C ASN A 180 22.47 -5.07 -0.70
N TYR A 181 21.60 -5.62 0.15
CA TYR A 181 20.43 -6.37 -0.30
C TYR A 181 19.20 -5.46 -0.37
N PHE A 182 18.62 -5.39 -1.56
CA PHE A 182 17.37 -4.70 -1.82
C PHE A 182 16.47 -5.60 -2.65
N THR A 183 15.18 -5.60 -2.36
CA THR A 183 14.20 -6.34 -3.16
C THR A 183 12.93 -5.54 -3.38
N LEU A 184 12.11 -6.04 -4.29
CA LEU A 184 10.74 -5.61 -4.49
C LEU A 184 9.83 -6.66 -3.84
N CYS A 185 8.60 -6.28 -3.48
CA CYS A 185 7.66 -7.21 -2.85
C CYS A 185 8.13 -7.79 -1.49
N GLY A 186 8.91 -7.03 -0.70
CA GLY A 186 9.17 -7.33 0.71
C GLY A 186 7.91 -7.20 1.57
N ASN A 187 8.05 -7.17 2.90
CA ASN A 187 6.88 -6.94 3.76
C ASN A 187 6.36 -5.51 3.66
N ASN A 188 5.11 -5.28 4.04
CA ASN A 188 4.51 -3.96 4.20
C ASN A 188 4.49 -3.10 2.93
N PHE A 189 4.43 -3.72 1.75
CA PHE A 189 4.43 -3.02 0.46
C PHE A 189 3.06 -3.00 -0.22
N LEU A 190 2.24 -4.04 -0.06
CA LEU A 190 1.08 -4.25 -0.92
C LEU A 190 -0.05 -3.28 -0.60
N VAL A 191 -0.65 -2.72 -1.65
CA VAL A 191 -1.95 -2.03 -1.57
C VAL A 191 -3.01 -2.90 -2.23
N ASN A 192 -4.15 -3.07 -1.59
CA ASN A 192 -5.20 -3.97 -2.09
C ASN A 192 -6.21 -3.25 -3.02
N HIS A 193 -6.30 -1.93 -2.93
CA HIS A 193 -7.28 -1.10 -3.64
C HIS A 193 -6.76 -0.51 -4.96
N SER A 194 -5.48 -0.71 -5.28
CA SER A 194 -4.83 -0.15 -6.48
C SER A 194 -3.97 -1.20 -7.19
N SER A 195 -3.33 -0.82 -8.29
CA SER A 195 -2.44 -1.72 -9.03
C SER A 195 -1.16 -1.99 -8.24
N VAL A 196 -0.73 -3.25 -8.18
CA VAL A 196 0.59 -3.58 -7.61
C VAL A 196 1.72 -2.96 -8.45
N THR A 197 1.52 -2.78 -9.76
CA THR A 197 2.54 -2.24 -10.67
C THR A 197 2.99 -0.85 -10.26
N ILE A 198 2.09 0.03 -9.82
CA ILE A 198 2.49 1.37 -9.39
C ILE A 198 3.40 1.28 -8.16
N VAL A 199 3.08 0.40 -7.20
CA VAL A 199 3.94 0.18 -6.02
C VAL A 199 5.31 -0.36 -6.41
N LEU A 200 5.38 -1.29 -7.37
CA LEU A 200 6.66 -1.80 -7.86
C LEU A 200 7.49 -0.73 -8.55
N GLU A 201 6.87 0.17 -9.31
CA GLU A 201 7.55 1.35 -9.87
C GLU A 201 8.12 2.25 -8.77
N LEU A 202 7.40 2.45 -7.66
CA LEU A 202 7.88 3.21 -6.49
C LEU A 202 9.08 2.54 -5.83
N GLN A 203 8.99 1.23 -5.55
CA GLN A 203 10.07 0.48 -4.94
C GLN A 203 11.29 0.44 -5.87
N ALA A 204 11.11 0.22 -7.17
CA ALA A 204 12.21 0.24 -8.15
C ALA A 204 12.88 1.61 -8.22
N ALA A 205 12.12 2.71 -8.20
CA ALA A 205 12.66 4.06 -8.14
C ALA A 205 13.42 4.32 -6.83
N TYR A 206 12.94 3.81 -5.70
CA TYR A 206 13.62 3.92 -4.42
C TYR A 206 14.95 3.15 -4.41
N VAL A 207 14.95 1.89 -4.85
CA VAL A 207 16.17 1.07 -4.99
C VAL A 207 17.17 1.72 -5.93
N THR A 208 16.70 2.25 -7.06
CA THR A 208 17.57 2.96 -8.02
C THR A 208 18.25 4.17 -7.37
N LYS A 209 17.56 4.92 -6.50
CA LYS A 209 18.16 6.05 -5.76
C LYS A 209 19.25 5.58 -4.81
N LEU A 210 19.04 4.46 -4.10
CA LEU A 210 20.04 3.88 -3.20
C LEU A 210 21.31 3.48 -3.97
N ILE A 211 21.14 2.68 -5.03
CA ILE A 211 22.26 2.20 -5.86
C ILE A 211 23.00 3.35 -6.54
N THR A 212 22.26 4.33 -7.09
CA THR A 212 22.87 5.52 -7.72
C THR A 212 23.68 6.31 -6.71
N ALA A 213 23.17 6.51 -5.50
CA ALA A 213 23.90 7.23 -4.46
C ALA A 213 25.15 6.47 -4.00
N MET A 214 25.07 5.13 -3.92
CA MET A 214 26.24 4.30 -3.61
C MET A 214 27.34 4.49 -4.65
N ARG A 215 26.99 4.39 -5.94
CA ARG A 215 27.92 4.63 -7.05
C ARG A 215 28.51 6.03 -7.01
N ASP A 216 27.68 7.06 -6.94
CA ASP A 216 28.09 8.47 -7.08
C ASP A 216 28.90 8.98 -5.88
N ASN A 217 28.83 8.30 -4.73
CA ASN A 217 29.54 8.69 -3.51
C ASN A 217 30.56 7.64 -3.05
N ALA A 218 30.83 6.62 -3.88
CA ALA A 218 31.74 5.51 -3.57
C ALA A 218 31.44 4.85 -2.20
N ILE A 219 30.17 4.55 -1.94
CA ILE A 219 29.73 3.85 -0.71
C ILE A 219 29.73 2.35 -1.02
N PRO A 220 30.69 1.56 -0.48
CA PRO A 220 30.80 0.13 -0.78
C PRO A 220 29.74 -0.72 -0.07
N VAL A 221 29.25 -0.25 1.07
CA VAL A 221 28.29 -0.95 1.93
C VAL A 221 27.21 0.02 2.35
N LEU A 222 25.96 -0.33 2.04
CA LEU A 222 24.77 0.36 2.49
C LEU A 222 23.82 -0.65 3.15
N GLU A 223 23.48 -0.42 4.41
CA GLU A 223 22.64 -1.32 5.19
C GLU A 223 21.65 -0.50 6.01
N VAL A 224 20.37 -0.87 6.01
CA VAL A 224 19.39 -0.21 6.88
C VAL A 224 19.68 -0.53 8.35
N LYS A 225 19.61 0.47 9.21
CA LYS A 225 19.78 0.29 10.66
C LYS A 225 18.60 -0.47 11.25
N GLN A 226 18.88 -1.41 12.16
CA GLN A 226 17.88 -2.21 12.87
C GLN A 226 16.81 -1.32 13.53
N GLU A 227 17.24 -0.30 14.29
CA GLU A 227 16.35 0.64 14.98
C GLU A 227 15.39 1.40 14.04
N ALA A 228 15.85 1.74 12.84
CA ALA A 228 15.04 2.44 11.84
C ALA A 228 14.02 1.50 11.20
N ALA A 229 14.45 0.27 10.87
CA ALA A 229 13.58 -0.78 10.34
C ALA A 229 12.47 -1.14 11.33
N GLU A 230 12.81 -1.35 12.61
CA GLU A 230 11.84 -1.68 13.65
C GLU A 230 10.89 -0.52 13.95
N LYS A 231 11.40 0.72 13.99
CA LYS A 231 10.54 1.90 14.17
C LYS A 231 9.53 2.01 13.04
N TYR A 232 9.96 1.83 11.80
CA TYR A 232 9.08 1.82 10.65
C TYR A 232 8.03 0.70 10.76
N ASP A 233 8.47 -0.54 11.02
CA ASP A 233 7.58 -1.69 11.08
C ASP A 233 6.53 -1.58 12.20
N ARG A 234 6.91 -1.09 13.39
CA ARG A 234 5.96 -0.80 14.48
C ARG A 234 4.89 0.21 14.06
N VAL A 235 5.30 1.32 13.45
CA VAL A 235 4.35 2.34 12.96
C VAL A 235 3.39 1.76 11.91
N ILE A 236 3.88 0.88 11.04
CA ILE A 236 3.06 0.19 10.05
C ILE A 236 2.08 -0.77 10.73
N ALA A 237 2.56 -1.63 11.62
CA ALA A 237 1.74 -2.58 12.36
C ALA A 237 0.60 -1.88 13.13
N ASP A 238 0.90 -0.81 13.86
CA ASP A 238 -0.09 -0.02 14.61
C ASP A 238 -1.19 0.57 13.73
N LYS A 239 -0.86 0.92 12.48
CA LYS A 239 -1.85 1.41 11.50
C LYS A 239 -2.64 0.24 10.88
N LEU A 240 -2.00 -0.91 10.63
CA LEU A 240 -2.65 -2.11 10.10
C LEU A 240 -3.71 -2.65 11.06
N GLU A 241 -3.49 -2.58 12.38
CA GLU A 241 -4.47 -2.96 13.41
C GLU A 241 -5.77 -2.14 13.34
N LYS A 242 -5.73 -0.94 12.75
CA LYS A 242 -6.90 -0.07 12.56
C LYS A 242 -7.66 -0.37 11.26
N THR A 243 -7.28 -1.42 10.54
CA THR A 243 -7.91 -1.81 9.27
C THR A 243 -8.85 -3.01 9.43
N THR A 244 -9.58 -3.40 8.38
CA THR A 244 -10.43 -4.60 8.42
C THR A 244 -9.67 -5.91 8.25
N TRP A 245 -8.42 -5.88 7.80
CA TRP A 245 -7.63 -7.09 7.53
C TRP A 245 -7.39 -7.97 8.77
N PRO A 246 -7.15 -7.42 9.97
CA PRO A 246 -7.03 -8.21 11.19
C PRO A 246 -8.35 -8.82 11.69
N LEU A 247 -9.50 -8.42 11.14
CA LEU A 247 -10.82 -8.89 11.59
C LEU A 247 -11.17 -10.28 11.05
N VAL A 248 -10.36 -10.85 10.16
CA VAL A 248 -10.60 -12.15 9.54
C VAL A 248 -9.35 -13.01 9.50
N ASN A 249 -9.54 -14.31 9.41
CA ASN A 249 -8.48 -15.23 9.01
C ASN A 249 -8.30 -15.14 7.49
N ASN A 250 -7.12 -14.67 7.07
CA ASN A 250 -6.72 -14.53 5.68
C ASN A 250 -5.26 -14.97 5.52
N TYR A 251 -4.83 -15.16 4.27
CA TYR A 251 -3.47 -15.59 3.95
C TYR A 251 -2.42 -14.48 4.16
N TRP A 252 -2.83 -13.23 4.41
CA TRP A 252 -1.93 -12.09 4.65
C TRP A 252 -1.27 -12.09 6.02
N ARG A 253 -1.72 -12.99 6.90
CA ARG A 253 -1.26 -13.20 8.27
C ARG A 253 -0.97 -14.66 8.58
N LYS A 254 -0.90 -15.50 7.54
CA LYS A 254 -0.47 -16.89 7.68
C LYS A 254 1.04 -16.85 7.90
N GLY A 255 1.52 -17.35 9.04
CA GLY A 255 2.95 -17.32 9.41
C GLY A 255 3.26 -16.39 10.58
N GLY A 256 4.37 -16.68 11.27
CA GLY A 256 4.84 -15.91 12.42
C GLY A 256 3.80 -15.73 13.54
N SER A 257 3.74 -14.53 14.11
CA SER A 257 2.82 -14.10 15.17
C SER A 257 1.35 -13.93 14.75
N GLY A 258 1.02 -14.12 13.46
CA GLY A 258 -0.32 -13.85 12.93
C GLY A 258 -0.62 -12.36 12.72
N ARG A 259 0.41 -11.50 12.69
CA ARG A 259 0.29 -10.09 12.28
C ARG A 259 0.06 -9.97 10.77
N ILE A 260 -0.51 -8.85 10.32
CA ILE A 260 -0.53 -8.52 8.89
C ILE A 260 0.88 -8.02 8.52
N PHE A 261 1.56 -8.72 7.60
CA PHE A 261 2.92 -8.36 7.18
C PHE A 261 3.04 -7.99 5.70
N THR A 262 1.98 -8.20 4.91
CA THR A 262 2.03 -8.02 3.45
C THR A 262 1.67 -6.60 3.02
N HIS A 263 0.81 -5.90 3.76
CA HIS A 263 0.15 -4.68 3.31
C HIS A 263 0.79 -3.40 3.82
N TYR A 264 0.74 -2.36 2.99
CA TYR A 264 0.97 -0.98 3.42
C TYR A 264 -0.34 -0.37 3.96
N PRO A 265 -0.35 0.28 5.13
CA PRO A 265 -1.56 0.77 5.79
C PRO A 265 -1.94 2.19 5.33
N GLY A 266 -2.07 2.38 4.02
CA GLY A 266 -2.42 3.68 3.47
C GLY A 266 -2.75 3.68 1.99
N PRO A 267 -3.23 4.82 1.47
CA PRO A 267 -3.34 5.05 0.04
C PRO A 267 -1.94 5.07 -0.62
N VAL A 268 -1.88 4.80 -1.93
CA VAL A 268 -0.63 4.79 -2.71
C VAL A 268 0.08 6.13 -2.64
N ILE A 269 -0.64 7.25 -2.56
CA ILE A 269 0.00 8.57 -2.43
C ILE A 269 0.86 8.70 -1.17
N ASN A 270 0.49 8.05 -0.07
CA ASN A 270 1.28 8.06 1.15
C ASN A 270 2.54 7.22 0.97
N GLN A 271 2.40 6.05 0.36
CA GLN A 271 3.54 5.19 0.03
C GLN A 271 4.48 5.85 -0.98
N TRP A 272 3.94 6.59 -1.95
CA TRP A 272 4.72 7.43 -2.87
C TRP A 272 5.55 8.44 -2.10
N TRP A 273 4.98 9.12 -1.09
CA TRP A 273 5.73 10.07 -0.28
C TRP A 273 6.85 9.39 0.51
N ASP A 274 6.55 8.25 1.12
CA ASP A 274 7.50 7.45 1.89
C ASP A 274 8.66 6.94 1.01
N ASN A 275 8.40 6.55 -0.24
CA ASN A 275 9.41 6.09 -1.20
C ASN A 275 10.00 7.21 -2.09
N ALA A 276 9.47 8.43 -2.03
CA ALA A 276 10.00 9.54 -2.80
C ALA A 276 11.35 10.00 -2.26
N TRP A 277 11.58 9.88 -0.95
CA TRP A 277 12.75 10.45 -0.28
C TRP A 277 13.46 9.41 0.56
N VAL A 278 14.73 9.16 0.25
CA VAL A 278 15.59 8.32 1.10
C VAL A 278 15.95 9.10 2.36
N VAL A 279 15.70 8.52 3.53
CA VAL A 279 16.19 9.04 4.80
C VAL A 279 17.59 8.48 5.04
N TRP A 280 18.62 9.19 4.60
CA TRP A 280 20.00 8.68 4.64
C TRP A 280 20.52 8.41 6.05
N ALA A 281 19.93 9.05 7.06
CA ALA A 281 20.26 8.81 8.46
C ALA A 281 19.88 7.39 8.94
N ASP A 282 18.96 6.73 8.23
CA ASP A 282 18.47 5.38 8.56
C ASP A 282 19.37 4.28 7.98
N TYR A 283 20.41 4.63 7.21
CA TYR A 283 21.34 3.69 6.60
C TYR A 283 22.76 3.86 7.16
N LYS A 284 23.41 2.74 7.50
CA LYS A 284 24.86 2.66 7.69
C LYS A 284 25.54 2.86 6.33
N GLY A 285 26.57 3.70 6.26
CA GLY A 285 27.20 4.13 5.00
C GLY A 285 26.54 5.37 4.37
N GLY A 286 25.39 5.80 4.90
CA GLY A 286 24.65 6.99 4.47
C GLY A 286 25.03 8.28 5.19
N GLU A 287 25.98 8.29 6.13
CA GLU A 287 26.22 9.37 7.09
C GLU A 287 26.56 10.70 6.41
N LYS A 288 27.44 10.66 5.40
CA LYS A 288 27.81 11.85 4.62
C LYS A 288 26.60 12.42 3.87
N LEU A 289 25.76 11.55 3.31
CA LEU A 289 24.53 11.94 2.61
C LEU A 289 23.49 12.48 3.59
N ALA A 290 23.39 11.90 4.78
CA ALA A 290 22.53 12.38 5.86
C ALA A 290 22.93 13.79 6.30
N ARG A 291 24.23 14.08 6.46
CA ARG A 291 24.71 15.43 6.76
C ARG A 291 24.33 16.43 5.66
N ARG A 292 24.59 16.09 4.39
CA ARG A 292 24.19 16.92 3.24
C ARG A 292 22.68 17.13 3.16
N GLN A 293 21.90 16.10 3.41
CA GLN A 293 20.44 16.15 3.44
C GLN A 293 19.96 17.09 4.54
N ARG A 294 20.49 16.99 5.77
CA ARG A 294 20.16 17.90 6.88
C ARG A 294 20.46 19.35 6.53
N ILE A 295 21.66 19.65 6.02
CA ILE A 295 22.04 21.01 5.62
C ILE A 295 21.09 21.55 4.55
N ARG A 296 20.79 20.76 3.51
CA ARG A 296 19.84 21.14 2.45
C ARG A 296 18.44 21.39 3.00
N THR A 297 17.93 20.49 3.86
CA THR A 297 16.62 20.66 4.48
C THR A 297 16.56 21.94 5.30
N ILE A 298 17.58 22.23 6.12
CA ILE A 298 17.61 23.47 6.90
C ILE A 298 17.67 24.69 5.97
N ALA A 299 18.53 24.67 4.94
CA ALA A 299 18.64 25.76 3.98
C ALA A 299 17.32 26.03 3.24
N TYR A 300 16.61 24.98 2.79
CA TYR A 300 15.30 25.13 2.16
C TYR A 300 14.24 25.64 3.13
N THR A 301 14.23 25.15 4.37
CA THR A 301 13.33 25.64 5.41
C THR A 301 13.59 27.13 5.68
N VAL A 302 14.85 27.54 5.85
CA VAL A 302 15.22 28.96 6.00
C VAL A 302 14.76 29.77 4.79
N ALA A 303 15.02 29.31 3.57
CA ALA A 303 14.61 30.01 2.35
C ALA A 303 13.09 30.17 2.24
N LEU A 304 12.33 29.13 2.60
CA LEU A 304 10.86 29.19 2.65
C LEU A 304 10.36 30.19 3.70
N LEU A 305 10.96 30.19 4.90
CA LEU A 305 10.60 31.13 5.97
C LEU A 305 10.94 32.58 5.60
N VAL A 306 12.12 32.81 5.01
CA VAL A 306 12.51 34.10 4.46
C VAL A 306 11.55 34.53 3.37
N GLY A 307 11.25 33.65 2.41
CA GLY A 307 10.30 33.94 1.33
C GLY A 307 8.90 34.29 1.87
N ALA A 308 8.41 33.57 2.87
CA ALA A 308 7.14 33.87 3.52
C ALA A 308 7.17 35.21 4.28
N ALA A 309 8.25 35.50 5.02
CA ALA A 309 8.41 36.75 5.75
C ALA A 309 8.50 37.97 4.81
N TYR A 310 9.38 37.93 3.81
CA TYR A 310 9.55 39.04 2.87
C TYR A 310 8.38 39.18 1.90
N GLY A 311 7.81 38.06 1.42
CA GLY A 311 6.62 38.06 0.57
C GLY A 311 5.39 38.56 1.32
N GLY A 312 5.19 38.14 2.57
CA GLY A 312 4.11 38.64 3.43
C GLY A 312 4.27 40.13 3.74
N LYS A 313 5.49 40.56 4.10
CA LYS A 313 5.80 41.99 4.32
C LYS A 313 5.56 42.82 3.06
N TRP A 314 6.04 42.38 1.90
CA TRP A 314 5.77 43.06 0.63
C TRP A 314 4.26 43.14 0.32
N ALA A 315 3.49 42.08 0.61
CA ALA A 315 2.04 42.08 0.41
C ALA A 315 1.33 43.08 1.33
N ILE A 316 1.84 43.28 2.55
CA ILE A 316 1.37 44.32 3.49
C ILE A 316 1.74 45.71 2.96
N ASP A 317 3.03 45.94 2.66
CA ASP A 317 3.57 47.24 2.27
C ASP A 317 3.02 47.73 0.93
N SER A 318 2.70 46.81 0.01
CA SER A 318 2.05 47.12 -1.29
C SER A 318 0.54 47.38 -1.19
N GLY A 319 -0.06 47.23 0.00
CA GLY A 319 -1.50 47.36 0.21
C GLY A 319 -2.33 46.23 -0.40
N LEU A 320 -1.71 45.17 -0.93
CA LEU A 320 -2.40 43.99 -1.50
C LEU A 320 -3.34 43.36 -0.47
N VAL A 321 -2.88 43.25 0.78
CA VAL A 321 -3.64 42.61 1.87
C VAL A 321 -4.75 43.53 2.41
N HIS A 322 -4.58 44.85 2.37
CA HIS A 322 -5.65 45.79 2.75
C HIS A 322 -6.88 45.68 1.84
N ARG A 323 -6.71 45.26 0.57
CA ARG A 323 -7.82 45.00 -0.36
C ARG A 323 -8.64 43.74 -0.01
N LEU A 324 -8.14 42.88 0.89
CA LEU A 324 -8.72 41.59 1.24
C LEU A 324 -9.38 41.58 2.65
N GLY A 325 -9.33 42.69 3.40
CA GLY A 325 -9.97 42.85 4.72
C GLY A 325 -9.05 42.67 5.93
N VAL A 326 -9.45 43.23 7.08
CA VAL A 326 -8.63 43.35 8.31
C VAL A 326 -8.17 42.00 8.86
N GLY A 327 -9.03 40.98 8.85
CA GLY A 327 -8.67 39.64 9.36
C GLY A 327 -7.58 38.92 8.56
N VAL A 328 -7.41 39.24 7.27
CA VAL A 328 -6.34 38.68 6.44
C VAL A 328 -5.01 39.39 6.71
N HIS A 329 -5.05 40.69 7.03
CA HIS A 329 -3.87 41.47 7.41
C HIS A 329 -3.22 40.94 8.70
N ASP A 330 -4.03 40.69 9.74
CA ASP A 330 -3.54 40.17 11.01
C ASP A 330 -2.96 38.74 10.88
N LEU A 331 -3.58 37.91 10.04
CA LEU A 331 -3.08 36.56 9.73
C LEU A 331 -1.71 36.61 9.02
N VAL A 332 -1.56 37.48 8.01
CA VAL A 332 -0.29 37.63 7.29
C VAL A 332 0.79 38.17 8.24
N ASN A 333 0.48 39.14 9.09
CA ASN A 333 1.41 39.64 10.12
C ASN A 333 1.87 38.53 11.08
N ALA A 334 0.95 37.70 11.57
CA ALA A 334 1.28 36.57 12.45
C ALA A 334 2.21 35.56 11.77
N VAL A 335 1.95 35.24 10.49
CA VAL A 335 2.82 34.36 9.69
C VAL A 335 4.20 34.97 9.48
N VAL A 336 4.29 36.27 9.17
CA VAL A 336 5.58 36.97 8.99
C VAL A 336 6.40 36.96 10.28
N HIS A 337 5.78 37.23 11.44
CA HIS A 337 6.46 37.17 12.73
C HIS A 337 6.95 35.76 13.07
N ALA A 338 6.08 34.75 12.93
CA ALA A 338 6.44 33.35 13.17
C ALA A 338 7.57 32.89 12.24
N ALA A 339 7.51 33.26 10.97
CA ALA A 339 8.53 32.92 9.99
C ALA A 339 9.88 33.59 10.30
N THR A 340 9.87 34.84 10.77
CA THR A 340 11.09 35.57 11.15
C THR A 340 11.75 34.94 12.37
N ALA A 341 10.99 34.60 13.41
CA ALA A 341 11.52 33.93 14.59
C ALA A 341 12.08 32.53 14.26
N ALA A 342 11.36 31.75 13.44
CA ALA A 342 11.81 30.43 13.02
C ALA A 342 13.07 30.49 12.13
N LYS A 343 13.23 31.54 11.31
CA LYS A 343 14.43 31.78 10.51
C LYS A 343 15.67 31.94 11.39
N ASP A 344 15.61 32.72 12.47
CA ASP A 344 16.75 32.96 13.34
C ASP A 344 17.20 31.68 14.07
N VAL A 345 16.26 30.87 14.56
CA VAL A 345 16.52 29.54 15.15
C VAL A 345 17.17 28.60 14.13
N ALA A 346 16.67 28.60 12.89
CA ALA A 346 17.20 27.73 11.85
C ALA A 346 18.62 28.15 11.41
N LEU A 347 18.94 29.44 11.37
CA LEU A 347 20.30 29.94 11.11
C LEU A 347 21.29 29.54 12.20
N GLU A 348 20.88 29.59 13.48
CA GLU A 348 21.70 29.10 14.60
C GLU A 348 21.97 27.60 14.48
N ALA A 349 20.96 26.82 14.08
CA ALA A 349 21.11 25.39 13.83
C ALA A 349 22.06 25.07 12.66
N VAL A 350 22.05 25.86 11.58
CA VAL A 350 23.05 25.72 10.51
C VAL A 350 24.45 25.92 11.06
N HIS A 351 24.67 27.01 11.82
CA HIS A 351 25.99 27.35 12.35
C HIS A 351 26.58 26.21 13.19
N LYS A 352 25.77 25.58 14.06
CA LYS A 352 26.16 24.41 14.88
C LYS A 352 26.47 23.13 14.10
N ILE A 353 26.00 23.00 12.85
CA ILE A 353 26.21 21.81 12.01
C ILE A 353 27.39 22.00 11.05
N THR A 354 27.71 23.25 10.71
CA THR A 354 28.76 23.63 9.78
C THR A 354 30.08 23.98 10.44
N GLY A 355 30.06 24.49 11.68
CA GLY A 355 31.22 24.56 12.57
C GLY A 355 31.56 23.19 13.13
#